data_AF-A0A2M7RYB0-F1
#
_entry.id   AF-A0A2M7RYB0-F1
#
_cell.length_a   1.000
_cell.length_b   1.000
_cell.length_c   1.000
_cell.angle_alpha   90.00
_cell.angle_beta   90.00
_cell.angle_gamma   90.00
#
_symmetry.space_group_name_H-M   'P 1'
#
loop_
_entity.id
_entity.type
_entity.pdbx_description
1 polymer ?
#
loop_
_entity_poly.entity_id
_entity_poly.type
_entity_poly.pdbx_seq_one_letter_code
_entity_poly.pdbx_strand_id
1 'polypeptide(L)'
;MKNNKLPNNQIIIYTTDDGRAKIDVNLLDETVWLTQDQMSTLFDKSKSTINEHIQNIYEEKELILKGTMRKFGNSEFSTKPTNLYNLDVIISVGYRVKSQRGTQFRIWATQRLKEYIIKGFVIDDERLKQGGQKARYFEELIERIRDIRNSERNFYQKVTDIYATSVDYRTDDQMTQKFFATVQNKMHYAVCGQTVAEIVVARADRKKPLMGLTSFKGNYITTHDVSVAKNYLSAKELKQLNLIVSLYLDFAELQASNERPMKMIDWVTKLDEFLKLSEKKVLNGPGKISAKKAENMALAQFAEYKKHQDKKYVSDFDQATKKYLKTKS
;
A
#
# COMPACT_ATOMS: atom_id res chain seq x y z
N MET A 1 13.65 6.46 37.40
CA MET A 1 13.02 7.74 37.01
C MET A 1 13.25 7.96 35.52
N LYS A 2 12.23 7.73 34.67
CA LYS A 2 12.29 8.12 33.25
C LYS A 2 11.56 9.45 33.12
N ASN A 3 12.31 10.52 32.86
CA ASN A 3 11.76 11.83 32.51
C ASN A 3 10.96 11.68 31.21
N ASN A 4 9.65 11.51 31.31
CA ASN A 4 8.71 11.58 30.20
C ASN A 4 8.50 13.05 29.77
N LYS A 5 9.58 13.73 29.37
CA LYS A 5 9.43 14.93 28.55
C LYS A 5 8.97 14.47 27.17
N LEU A 6 7.81 14.99 26.74
CA LEU A 6 7.24 14.68 25.44
C LEU A 6 8.24 15.07 24.33
N PRO A 7 8.60 14.15 23.42
CA PRO A 7 9.44 14.49 22.28
C PRO A 7 8.74 15.53 21.41
N ASN A 8 9.46 16.60 21.07
CA ASN A 8 8.95 17.78 20.39
C ASN A 8 8.74 17.47 18.89
N ASN A 9 7.61 16.84 18.54
CA ASN A 9 7.27 16.49 17.16
C ASN A 9 5.97 17.19 16.78
N GLN A 10 6.06 18.46 16.44
CA GLN A 10 4.92 19.34 16.18
C GLN A 10 4.18 18.93 14.90
N ILE A 11 2.85 18.81 15.03
CA ILE A 11 1.92 18.53 13.95
C ILE A 11 0.81 19.57 14.01
N ILE A 12 0.42 20.10 12.87
CA ILE A 12 -0.76 20.92 12.74
C ILE A 12 -1.92 20.00 12.34
N ILE A 13 -2.98 19.95 13.15
CA ILE A 13 -4.16 19.10 12.87
C ILE A 13 -5.00 19.69 11.73
N TYR A 14 -5.29 20.98 11.78
CA TYR A 14 -5.93 21.73 10.71
C TYR A 14 -5.54 23.21 10.84
N THR A 15 -5.48 23.93 9.72
CA THR A 15 -5.28 25.39 9.71
C THR A 15 -6.59 26.03 9.28
N THR A 16 -7.05 27.00 10.04
CA THR A 16 -8.20 27.84 9.68
C THR A 16 -7.81 28.89 8.64
N ASP A 17 -8.78 29.40 7.87
CA ASP A 17 -8.53 30.43 6.84
C ASP A 17 -7.90 31.72 7.42
N ASP A 18 -8.08 31.97 8.72
CA ASP A 18 -7.47 33.09 9.45
C ASP A 18 -6.06 32.76 10.01
N GLY A 19 -5.56 31.54 9.83
CA GLY A 19 -4.25 31.08 10.29
C GLY A 19 -4.10 30.91 11.81
N ARG A 20 -5.16 31.12 12.60
CA ARG A 20 -5.07 31.24 14.08
C ARG A 20 -5.16 29.93 14.84
N ALA A 21 -5.80 28.90 14.29
CA ALA A 21 -5.82 27.59 14.93
C ALA A 21 -4.63 26.76 14.45
N LYS A 22 -3.46 26.96 15.07
CA LYS A 22 -2.35 26.00 15.03
C LYS A 22 -2.25 25.38 16.41
N ILE A 23 -2.60 24.10 16.52
CA ILE A 23 -2.30 23.36 17.75
C ILE A 23 -1.15 22.44 17.44
N ASP A 24 -0.03 22.70 18.11
CA ASP A 24 1.11 21.81 18.15
C ASP A 24 0.74 20.57 18.93
N VAL A 25 0.66 19.44 18.24
CA VAL A 25 0.43 18.15 18.88
C VAL A 25 1.61 17.22 18.74
N ASN A 26 1.87 16.45 19.79
CA ASN A 26 2.90 15.42 19.81
C ASN A 26 2.35 14.13 19.22
N LEU A 27 3.10 13.54 18.30
CA LEU A 27 2.88 12.17 17.80
C LEU A 27 3.44 11.19 18.83
N LEU A 28 2.59 10.29 19.36
CA LEU A 28 2.99 9.25 20.31
C LEU A 28 2.25 7.96 19.96
N ASP A 29 2.99 6.87 19.74
CA ASP A 29 2.47 5.59 19.24
C ASP A 29 1.64 5.74 17.96
N GLU A 30 2.16 6.49 16.97
CA GLU A 30 1.53 6.72 15.67
C GLU A 30 0.16 7.44 15.71
N THR A 31 -0.23 7.97 16.87
CA THR A 31 -1.46 8.75 17.03
C THR A 31 -1.20 10.08 17.71
N VAL A 32 -2.19 10.97 17.63
CA VAL A 32 -2.21 12.29 18.25
C VAL A 32 -2.92 12.17 19.59
N TRP A 33 -2.35 12.78 20.63
CA TRP A 33 -2.96 12.83 21.95
C TRP A 33 -3.21 14.28 22.38
N LEU A 34 -4.43 14.57 22.84
CA LEU A 34 -4.81 15.88 23.37
C LEU A 34 -5.44 15.79 24.76
N THR A 35 -5.21 16.80 25.58
CA THR A 35 -5.99 17.03 26.80
C THR A 35 -7.33 17.68 26.47
N GLN A 36 -8.28 17.66 27.42
CA GLN A 36 -9.53 18.40 27.28
C GLN A 36 -9.30 19.91 27.11
N ASP A 37 -8.27 20.46 27.75
CA ASP A 37 -7.92 21.88 27.63
C ASP A 37 -7.40 22.21 26.22
N GLN A 38 -6.59 21.33 25.62
CA GLN A 38 -6.16 21.50 24.24
C GLN A 38 -7.31 21.36 23.25
N MET A 39 -8.25 20.42 23.47
CA MET A 39 -9.46 20.29 22.66
C MET A 39 -10.41 21.49 22.82
N SER A 40 -10.50 22.04 24.03
CA SER A 40 -11.24 23.28 24.33
C SER A 40 -10.71 24.44 23.49
N THR A 41 -9.38 24.60 23.42
CA THR A 41 -8.75 25.57 22.52
C THR A 41 -8.98 25.20 21.05
N LEU A 42 -8.84 23.92 20.67
CA LEU A 42 -8.96 23.47 19.28
C LEU A 42 -10.32 23.79 18.69
N PHE A 43 -11.38 23.54 19.44
CA PHE A 43 -12.75 23.67 18.95
C PHE A 43 -13.46 24.92 19.46
N ASP A 44 -12.76 25.81 20.17
CA ASP A 44 -13.31 27.06 20.71
C ASP A 44 -14.60 26.81 21.51
N LYS A 45 -14.49 25.94 22.51
CA LYS A 45 -15.55 25.58 23.45
C LYS A 45 -15.00 25.46 24.85
N SER A 46 -15.89 25.53 25.85
CA SER A 46 -15.50 25.28 27.23
C SER A 46 -15.08 23.82 27.43
N LYS A 47 -14.15 23.61 28.38
CA LYS A 47 -13.76 22.28 28.84
C LYS A 47 -14.95 21.43 29.27
N SER A 48 -15.97 22.03 29.88
CA SER A 48 -17.19 21.32 30.31
C SER A 48 -17.94 20.70 29.12
N THR A 49 -18.13 21.44 28.03
CA THR A 49 -18.76 20.92 26.80
C THR A 49 -17.93 19.83 26.14
N ILE A 50 -16.60 19.96 26.13
CA ILE A 50 -15.70 18.90 25.63
C ILE A 50 -15.85 17.63 26.49
N ASN A 51 -15.88 17.77 27.81
CA ASN A 51 -16.06 16.65 28.73
C ASN A 51 -17.41 15.95 28.54
N GLU A 52 -18.49 16.72 28.36
CA GLU A 52 -19.83 16.20 28.05
C GLU A 52 -19.82 15.36 26.76
N HIS A 53 -19.25 15.89 25.67
CA HIS A 53 -19.14 15.12 24.42
C HIS A 53 -18.32 13.84 24.58
N ILE A 54 -17.23 13.86 25.35
CA ILE A 54 -16.42 12.67 25.65
C ILE A 54 -17.22 11.64 26.45
N GLN A 55 -18.01 12.06 27.43
CA GLN A 55 -18.86 11.15 28.19
C GLN A 55 -19.90 10.50 27.27
N ASN A 56 -20.60 11.29 26.46
CA ASN A 56 -21.59 10.79 25.51
C ASN A 56 -20.98 9.79 24.50
N ILE A 57 -19.76 10.05 23.99
CA ILE A 57 -19.03 9.12 23.11
C ILE A 57 -18.91 7.71 23.73
N TYR A 58 -18.59 7.64 25.03
CA TYR A 58 -18.42 6.37 25.72
C TYR A 58 -19.75 5.74 26.13
N GLU A 59 -20.75 6.55 26.50
CA GLU A 59 -22.10 6.09 26.83
C GLU A 59 -22.82 5.49 25.61
N GLU A 60 -22.69 6.14 24.45
CA GLU A 60 -23.19 5.67 23.15
C GLU A 60 -22.40 4.47 22.61
N LYS A 61 -21.28 4.10 23.27
CA LYS A 61 -20.37 3.02 22.87
C LYS A 61 -19.77 3.23 21.48
N GLU A 62 -19.67 4.47 21.00
CA GLU A 62 -18.97 4.79 19.76
C GLU A 62 -17.48 4.44 19.88
N LEU A 63 -16.89 4.73 21.05
CA LEU A 63 -15.52 4.37 21.40
C LEU A 63 -15.50 3.67 22.75
N ILE A 64 -14.42 2.93 23.02
CA ILE A 64 -14.15 2.31 24.32
C ILE A 64 -13.02 3.05 25.04
N LEU A 65 -13.15 3.24 26.36
CA LEU A 65 -12.12 3.91 27.17
C LEU A 65 -10.74 3.26 27.04
N LYS A 66 -10.71 1.92 26.94
CA LYS A 66 -9.47 1.15 26.80
C LYS A 66 -8.84 1.44 25.43
N GLY A 67 -7.69 2.11 25.43
CA GLY A 67 -6.94 2.43 24.22
C GLY A 67 -7.16 3.84 23.68
N THR A 68 -8.27 4.49 24.04
CA THR A 68 -8.58 5.87 23.60
C THR A 68 -8.29 6.94 24.66
N MET A 69 -8.18 6.54 25.93
CA MET A 69 -7.81 7.43 27.03
C MET A 69 -6.57 6.91 27.77
N ARG A 70 -5.64 7.82 28.08
CA ARG A 70 -4.47 7.55 28.93
C ARG A 70 -4.35 8.59 30.03
N LYS A 71 -3.92 8.18 31.21
CA LYS A 71 -3.58 9.09 32.32
C LYS A 71 -2.10 9.45 32.24
N PHE A 72 -1.80 10.74 32.22
CA PHE A 72 -0.43 11.25 32.27
C PHE A 72 -0.23 12.07 33.54
N GLY A 73 0.81 11.74 34.30
CA GLY A 73 1.21 12.46 35.52
C GLY A 73 1.27 11.59 36.77
N ASN A 74 2.49 11.45 37.31
CA ASN A 74 2.78 11.51 38.74
C ASN A 74 3.83 12.61 38.87
N SER A 75 3.38 13.84 39.12
CA SER A 75 4.28 14.95 39.50
C SER A 75 4.20 15.07 41.02
N GLU A 76 5.34 15.21 41.68
CA GLU A 76 5.44 15.50 43.13
C GLU A 76 4.61 16.72 43.57
N PHE A 77 4.15 17.57 42.63
CA PHE A 77 3.39 18.79 42.88
C PHE A 77 1.92 18.75 42.42
N SER A 78 1.42 17.66 41.82
CA SER A 78 0.03 17.60 41.35
C SER A 78 -0.62 16.26 41.68
N THR A 79 -1.62 16.31 42.55
CA THR A 79 -2.37 15.15 43.08
C THR A 79 -3.41 14.57 42.12
N LYS A 80 -3.57 15.12 40.90
CA LYS A 80 -4.56 14.62 39.92
C LYS A 80 -3.91 14.32 38.55
N PRO A 81 -3.92 13.06 38.08
CA PRO A 81 -3.44 12.72 36.75
C PRO A 81 -4.30 13.39 35.68
N THR A 82 -3.67 13.95 34.65
CA THR A 82 -4.38 14.58 33.52
C THR A 82 -4.74 13.50 32.48
N ASN A 83 -5.98 13.53 32.00
CA ASN A 83 -6.42 12.61 30.95
C ASN A 83 -6.01 13.14 29.56
N LEU A 84 -5.41 12.26 28.77
CA LEU A 84 -5.11 12.42 27.35
C LEU A 84 -6.06 11.53 26.54
N TYR A 85 -6.52 12.06 25.42
CA TYR A 85 -7.43 11.39 24.49
C TYR A 85 -6.81 11.29 23.11
N ASN A 86 -6.98 10.14 22.44
CA ASN A 86 -6.36 9.87 21.13
C ASN A 86 -7.10 10.57 19.98
N LEU A 87 -6.56 10.40 18.76
CA LEU A 87 -7.10 11.01 17.54
C LEU A 87 -8.57 10.66 17.29
N ASP A 88 -9.01 9.43 17.60
CA ASP A 88 -10.39 9.00 17.38
C ASP A 88 -11.37 9.85 18.22
N VAL A 89 -11.07 10.02 19.52
CA VAL A 89 -11.88 10.88 20.41
C VAL A 89 -11.86 12.33 19.93
N ILE A 90 -10.71 12.83 19.49
CA ILE A 90 -10.58 14.21 18.99
C ILE A 90 -11.47 14.42 17.75
N ILE A 91 -11.49 13.47 16.82
CA ILE A 91 -12.34 13.50 15.62
C ILE A 91 -13.81 13.46 16.03
N SER A 92 -14.19 12.51 16.90
CA SER A 92 -15.56 12.34 17.40
C SER A 92 -16.10 13.59 18.09
N VAL A 93 -15.27 14.26 18.90
CA VAL A 93 -15.61 15.55 19.51
C VAL A 93 -15.77 16.63 18.44
N GLY A 94 -14.84 16.72 17.49
CA GLY A 94 -14.90 17.71 16.40
C GLY A 94 -16.19 17.64 15.56
N TYR A 95 -16.73 16.44 15.36
CA TYR A 95 -18.02 16.27 14.69
C TYR A 95 -19.23 16.69 15.54
N ARG A 96 -19.17 16.51 16.87
CA ARG A 96 -20.26 16.85 17.80
C ARG A 96 -20.28 18.33 18.23
N VAL A 97 -19.12 19.00 18.24
CA VAL A 97 -19.02 20.37 18.74
C VAL A 97 -19.73 21.37 17.82
N LYS A 98 -20.65 22.13 18.40
CA LYS A 98 -21.34 23.26 17.74
C LYS A 98 -20.59 24.59 17.92
N SER A 99 -19.49 24.77 17.19
CA SER A 99 -18.74 26.05 17.11
C SER A 99 -18.36 26.40 15.67
N GLN A 100 -17.88 27.63 15.44
CA GLN A 100 -17.31 28.03 14.15
C GLN A 100 -16.10 27.15 13.80
N ARG A 101 -15.23 26.89 14.78
CA ARG A 101 -14.07 25.98 14.63
C ARG A 101 -14.47 24.54 14.35
N GLY A 102 -15.49 24.02 15.03
CA GLY A 102 -16.06 22.70 14.74
C GLY A 102 -16.65 22.62 13.33
N THR A 103 -17.27 23.70 12.86
CA THR A 103 -17.79 23.80 11.48
C THR A 103 -16.66 23.77 10.46
N GLN A 104 -15.59 24.54 10.67
CA GLN A 104 -14.40 24.53 9.81
C GLN A 104 -13.71 23.17 9.81
N PHE A 105 -13.57 22.53 10.98
CA PHE A 105 -13.04 21.18 11.09
C PHE A 105 -13.85 20.18 10.26
N ARG A 106 -15.18 20.21 10.35
CA ARG A 106 -16.05 19.34 9.54
C ARG A 106 -15.93 19.61 8.04
N ILE A 107 -15.86 20.88 7.62
CA ILE A 107 -15.65 21.25 6.21
C ILE A 107 -14.31 20.67 5.72
N TRP A 108 -13.24 20.88 6.47
CA TRP A 108 -11.91 20.36 6.17
C TRP A 108 -11.90 18.82 6.09
N ALA A 109 -12.45 18.14 7.10
CA ALA A 109 -12.51 16.68 7.13
C ALA A 109 -13.34 16.11 5.96
N THR A 110 -14.47 16.76 5.64
CA THR A 110 -15.31 16.39 4.50
C THR A 110 -14.58 16.55 3.17
N GLN A 111 -13.80 17.62 3.00
CA GLN A 111 -12.99 17.82 1.79
C GLN A 111 -11.94 16.71 1.64
N ARG A 112 -11.25 16.32 2.71
CA ARG A 112 -10.27 15.23 2.66
C ARG A 112 -10.92 13.88 2.38
N LEU A 113 -12.06 13.59 3.01
CA LEU A 113 -12.81 12.37 2.74
C LEU A 113 -13.32 12.34 1.29
N LYS A 114 -13.86 13.45 0.79
CA LYS A 114 -14.29 13.59 -0.61
C LYS A 114 -13.13 13.38 -1.59
N GLU A 115 -11.97 13.97 -1.30
CA GLU A 115 -10.78 13.79 -2.10
C GLU A 115 -10.34 12.33 -2.14
N TYR A 116 -10.32 11.64 -0.99
CA TYR A 116 -10.04 10.22 -0.92
C TYR A 116 -11.04 9.39 -1.73
N ILE A 117 -12.34 9.67 -1.61
CA ILE A 117 -13.39 8.94 -2.34
C ILE A 117 -13.26 9.13 -3.86
N ILE A 118 -12.91 10.34 -4.32
CA ILE A 118 -12.81 10.65 -5.76
C ILE A 118 -11.48 10.16 -6.35
N LYS A 119 -10.35 10.48 -5.70
CA LYS A 119 -9.00 10.24 -6.23
C LYS A 119 -8.37 8.92 -5.77
N GLY A 120 -8.85 8.36 -4.65
CA GLY A 120 -8.27 7.18 -3.99
C GLY A 120 -7.10 7.48 -3.04
N PHE A 121 -6.72 8.75 -2.84
CA PHE A 121 -5.62 9.16 -1.95
C PHE A 121 -5.79 10.58 -1.41
N VAL A 122 -5.13 10.88 -0.29
CA VAL A 122 -4.97 12.23 0.28
C VAL A 122 -3.50 12.36 0.70
N ILE A 123 -2.85 13.45 0.29
CA ILE A 123 -1.42 13.71 0.55
C ILE A 123 -1.28 15.13 1.12
N ASP A 124 -0.41 15.28 2.12
CA ASP A 124 0.00 16.56 2.67
C ASP A 124 1.41 16.90 2.17
N ASP A 125 1.49 17.55 1.01
CA ASP A 125 2.74 17.78 0.28
C ASP A 125 3.73 18.62 1.09
N GLU A 126 3.25 19.70 1.71
CA GLU A 126 4.10 20.60 2.51
C GLU A 126 4.69 19.87 3.71
N ARG A 127 3.91 18.98 4.33
CA ARG A 127 4.39 18.17 5.44
C ARG A 127 5.42 17.12 5.02
N LEU A 128 5.28 16.53 3.83
CA LEU A 128 6.23 15.55 3.30
C LEU A 128 7.54 16.21 2.82
N LYS A 129 7.50 17.47 2.36
CA LYS A 129 8.69 18.23 1.95
C LYS A 129 9.61 18.63 3.11
N GLN A 130 9.08 18.75 4.34
CA GLN A 130 9.81 19.32 5.50
C GLN A 130 10.82 18.38 6.22
N GLY A 131 11.05 17.15 5.74
CA GLY A 131 12.11 16.25 6.23
C GLY A 131 11.98 15.70 7.67
N GLY A 132 13.00 14.96 8.15
CA GLY A 132 13.11 14.44 9.54
C GLY A 132 12.64 12.98 9.75
N GLN A 133 12.13 12.63 10.95
CA GLN A 133 11.47 11.33 11.24
C GLN A 133 10.33 10.98 10.25
N LYS A 134 9.86 11.99 9.51
CA LYS A 134 8.83 11.93 8.47
C LYS A 134 9.35 11.33 7.14
N ALA A 135 10.68 11.18 6.99
CA ALA A 135 11.29 10.53 5.82
C ALA A 135 10.81 9.09 5.64
N ARG A 136 10.59 8.36 6.74
CA ARG A 136 10.10 6.98 6.68
C ARG A 136 8.71 6.87 6.03
N TYR A 137 7.77 7.76 6.38
CA TYR A 137 6.44 7.73 5.76
C TYR A 137 6.48 8.11 4.27
N PHE A 138 7.39 9.01 3.90
CA PHE A 138 7.62 9.33 2.49
C PHE A 138 8.22 8.13 1.74
N GLU A 139 9.20 7.44 2.32
CA GLU A 139 9.76 6.20 1.76
C GLU A 139 8.69 5.10 1.61
N GLU A 140 7.87 4.87 2.63
CA GLU A 140 6.74 3.93 2.57
C GLU A 140 5.72 4.31 1.48
N LEU A 141 5.44 5.61 1.30
CA LEU A 141 4.59 6.10 0.22
C LEU A 141 5.20 5.83 -1.16
N ILE A 142 6.50 6.08 -1.34
CA ILE A 142 7.21 5.79 -2.59
C ILE A 142 7.22 4.29 -2.89
N GLU A 143 7.43 3.43 -1.89
CA GLU A 143 7.34 1.97 -2.07
C GLU A 143 5.92 1.55 -2.50
N ARG A 144 4.87 2.07 -1.86
CA ARG A 144 3.47 1.80 -2.26
C ARG A 144 3.16 2.28 -3.68
N ILE A 145 3.62 3.48 -4.06
CA ILE A 145 3.44 4.01 -5.42
C ILE A 145 4.15 3.11 -6.44
N ARG A 146 5.38 2.68 -6.15
CA ARG A 146 6.11 1.72 -7.00
C ARG A 146 5.34 0.41 -7.13
N ASP A 147 4.79 -0.13 -6.06
CA ASP A 147 4.00 -1.37 -6.11
C ASP A 147 2.71 -1.20 -6.94
N ILE A 148 2.02 -0.07 -6.80
CA ILE A 148 0.82 0.27 -7.60
C ILE A 148 1.17 0.40 -9.10
N ARG A 149 2.28 1.07 -9.43
CA ARG A 149 2.79 1.22 -10.81
C ARG A 149 3.15 -0.13 -11.42
N ASN A 150 3.65 -1.06 -10.59
CA ASN A 150 4.00 -2.42 -10.99
C ASN A 150 2.85 -3.42 -10.93
N SER A 151 1.62 -3.01 -10.59
CA SER A 151 0.47 -3.85 -10.89
C SER A 151 0.47 -4.11 -12.40
N GLU A 152 0.36 -5.37 -12.82
CA GLU A 152 0.56 -5.76 -14.22
C GLU A 152 -0.29 -4.88 -15.15
N ARG A 153 -1.53 -4.60 -14.76
CA ARG A 153 -2.42 -3.70 -15.50
C ARG A 153 -1.87 -2.28 -15.69
N ASN A 154 -1.37 -1.63 -14.64
CA ASN A 154 -0.86 -0.25 -14.74
C ASN A 154 0.49 -0.20 -15.47
N PHE A 155 1.33 -1.21 -15.26
CA PHE A 155 2.58 -1.36 -16.00
C PHE A 155 2.30 -1.51 -17.49
N TYR A 156 1.45 -2.47 -17.87
CA TYR A 156 1.10 -2.70 -19.26
C TYR A 156 0.38 -1.51 -19.87
N GLN A 157 -0.45 -0.77 -19.11
CA GLN A 157 -1.03 0.46 -19.61
C GLN A 157 0.04 1.51 -19.91
N LYS A 158 0.96 1.82 -18.98
CA LYS A 158 2.03 2.81 -19.24
C LYS A 158 2.99 2.40 -20.35
N VAL A 159 3.35 1.11 -20.38
CA VAL A 159 4.13 0.51 -21.48
C VAL A 159 3.34 0.73 -22.77
N THR A 160 2.05 0.37 -22.82
CA THR A 160 1.20 0.62 -23.99
C THR A 160 1.16 2.10 -24.36
N ASP A 161 0.98 3.02 -23.43
CA ASP A 161 0.88 4.45 -23.71
C ASP A 161 2.16 5.00 -24.34
N ILE A 162 3.34 4.59 -23.84
CA ILE A 162 4.64 5.00 -24.40
C ILE A 162 4.90 4.30 -25.73
N TYR A 163 4.67 3.00 -25.83
CA TYR A 163 4.97 2.27 -27.06
C TYR A 163 3.93 2.48 -28.16
N ALA A 164 2.72 2.92 -27.82
CA ALA A 164 1.73 3.39 -28.78
C ALA A 164 2.17 4.66 -29.51
N THR A 165 3.16 5.41 -28.98
CA THR A 165 3.79 6.51 -29.73
C THR A 165 4.79 6.01 -30.77
N SER A 166 5.07 4.70 -30.83
CA SER A 166 5.98 4.15 -31.84
C SER A 166 5.32 4.18 -33.22
N VAL A 167 6.11 4.51 -34.23
CA VAL A 167 5.61 4.70 -35.61
C VAL A 167 5.02 3.42 -36.23
N ASP A 168 5.43 2.25 -35.73
CA ASP A 168 5.02 0.93 -36.19
C ASP A 168 4.05 0.21 -35.24
N TYR A 169 3.51 0.90 -34.23
CA TYR A 169 2.57 0.31 -33.29
C TYR A 169 1.21 -0.02 -33.92
N ARG A 170 0.70 -1.22 -33.62
CA ARG A 170 -0.62 -1.71 -34.04
C ARG A 170 -1.29 -2.50 -32.90
N THR A 171 -2.54 -2.21 -32.58
CA THR A 171 -3.26 -2.80 -31.42
C THR A 171 -3.48 -4.30 -31.53
N ASP A 172 -3.73 -4.82 -32.74
CA ASP A 172 -4.08 -6.23 -32.98
C ASP A 172 -2.97 -7.04 -33.66
N ASP A 173 -1.73 -6.54 -33.64
CA ASP A 173 -0.60 -7.16 -34.34
C ASP A 173 0.13 -8.20 -33.47
N GLN A 174 0.48 -9.33 -34.08
CA GLN A 174 1.37 -10.33 -33.51
C GLN A 174 2.72 -9.72 -33.11
N MET A 175 3.18 -8.68 -33.82
CA MET A 175 4.39 -7.93 -33.47
C MET A 175 4.28 -7.31 -32.07
N THR A 176 3.15 -6.67 -31.78
CA THR A 176 2.87 -6.02 -30.49
C THR A 176 2.86 -7.04 -29.35
N GLN A 177 2.18 -8.17 -29.51
CA GLN A 177 2.17 -9.25 -28.51
C GLN A 177 3.58 -9.81 -28.25
N LYS A 178 4.35 -10.04 -29.31
CA LYS A 178 5.75 -10.49 -29.20
C LYS A 178 6.63 -9.46 -28.49
N PHE A 179 6.43 -8.17 -28.76
CA PHE A 179 7.13 -7.10 -28.09
C PHE A 179 6.88 -7.11 -26.57
N PHE A 180 5.61 -7.12 -26.14
CA PHE A 180 5.28 -7.14 -24.71
C PHE A 180 5.86 -8.37 -24.02
N ALA A 181 5.75 -9.55 -24.64
CA ALA A 181 6.35 -10.77 -24.11
C ALA A 181 7.89 -10.68 -24.02
N THR A 182 8.54 -10.03 -24.99
CA THR A 182 9.99 -9.82 -25.02
C THR A 182 10.43 -8.89 -23.90
N VAL A 183 9.74 -7.75 -23.72
CA VAL A 183 10.02 -6.80 -22.64
C VAL A 183 9.82 -7.47 -21.28
N GLN A 184 8.69 -8.17 -21.08
CA GLN A 184 8.40 -8.85 -19.81
C GLN A 184 9.48 -9.89 -19.47
N ASN A 185 9.87 -10.72 -20.45
CA ASN A 185 10.91 -11.73 -20.25
C ASN A 185 12.27 -11.12 -19.94
N LYS A 186 12.67 -10.05 -20.62
CA LYS A 186 13.93 -9.34 -20.35
C LYS A 186 13.96 -8.75 -18.93
N MET A 187 12.86 -8.13 -18.48
CA MET A 187 12.76 -7.58 -17.13
C MET A 187 12.85 -8.64 -16.04
N HIS A 188 12.14 -9.76 -16.20
CA HIS A 188 12.21 -10.87 -15.24
C HIS A 188 13.59 -11.52 -15.24
N TYR A 189 14.18 -11.72 -16.41
CA TYR A 189 15.51 -12.31 -16.55
C TYR A 189 16.61 -11.46 -15.91
N ALA A 190 16.51 -10.13 -16.02
CA ALA A 190 17.44 -9.19 -15.39
C ALA A 190 17.50 -9.35 -13.85
N VAL A 191 16.42 -9.81 -13.23
CA VAL A 191 16.30 -9.94 -11.77
C VAL A 191 16.67 -11.33 -11.29
N CYS A 192 16.15 -12.39 -11.93
CA CYS A 192 16.29 -13.75 -11.43
C CYS A 192 16.99 -14.73 -12.40
N GLY A 193 17.43 -14.25 -13.57
CA GLY A 193 18.10 -15.07 -14.58
C GLY A 193 17.19 -16.08 -15.27
N GLN A 194 15.87 -15.89 -15.20
CA GLN A 194 14.85 -16.76 -15.78
C GLN A 194 13.77 -15.92 -16.47
N THR A 195 13.24 -16.43 -17.57
CA THR A 195 12.04 -15.88 -18.23
C THR A 195 10.78 -16.14 -17.40
N VAL A 196 9.67 -15.48 -17.74
CA VAL A 196 8.37 -15.63 -17.07
C VAL A 196 7.95 -17.10 -17.00
N ALA A 197 8.01 -17.80 -18.14
CA ALA A 197 7.65 -19.21 -18.24
C ALA A 197 8.59 -20.12 -17.41
N GLU A 198 9.89 -19.81 -17.40
CA GLU A 198 10.88 -20.56 -16.61
C GLU A 198 10.70 -20.38 -15.10
N ILE A 199 10.32 -19.18 -14.64
CA ILE A 199 10.01 -18.91 -13.23
C ILE A 199 8.84 -19.77 -12.78
N VAL A 200 7.73 -19.74 -13.52
CA VAL A 200 6.53 -20.53 -13.19
C VAL A 200 6.88 -22.01 -13.15
N VAL A 201 7.60 -22.52 -14.15
CA VAL A 201 8.00 -23.94 -14.16
C VAL A 201 8.94 -24.31 -13.00
N ALA A 202 9.89 -23.44 -12.67
CA ALA A 202 10.86 -23.74 -11.63
C ALA A 202 10.29 -23.60 -10.21
N ARG A 203 9.29 -22.73 -10.00
CA ARG A 203 8.85 -22.32 -8.66
C ARG A 203 7.45 -22.80 -8.27
N ALA A 204 6.58 -23.12 -9.23
CA ALA A 204 5.26 -23.67 -8.94
C ALA A 204 5.36 -25.12 -8.42
N ASP A 205 5.09 -25.31 -7.13
CA ASP A 205 5.25 -26.61 -6.47
C ASP A 205 4.09 -26.91 -5.53
N ARG A 206 3.26 -27.90 -5.88
CA ARG A 206 2.11 -28.36 -5.08
C ARG A 206 2.44 -28.78 -3.65
N LYS A 207 3.71 -29.09 -3.33
CA LYS A 207 4.12 -29.50 -1.99
C LYS A 207 4.35 -28.33 -1.04
N LYS A 208 4.55 -27.12 -1.59
CA LYS A 208 4.78 -25.92 -0.80
C LYS A 208 3.47 -25.28 -0.35
N PRO A 209 3.46 -24.55 0.79
CA PRO A 209 2.33 -23.69 1.13
C PRO A 209 2.01 -22.75 -0.03
N LEU A 210 0.72 -22.64 -0.37
CA LEU A 210 0.22 -21.77 -1.46
C LEU A 210 0.99 -21.97 -2.78
N MET A 211 1.41 -23.21 -3.06
CA MET A 211 2.22 -23.58 -4.24
C MET A 211 3.56 -22.85 -4.43
N GLY A 212 4.05 -22.17 -3.38
CA GLY A 212 5.27 -21.36 -3.47
C GLY A 212 5.03 -19.91 -3.90
N LEU A 213 3.77 -19.47 -4.00
CA LEU A 213 3.46 -18.05 -4.20
C LEU A 213 3.85 -17.23 -2.97
N THR A 214 4.42 -16.06 -3.22
CA THR A 214 4.89 -15.09 -2.23
C THR A 214 4.05 -13.82 -2.22
N SER A 215 3.34 -13.53 -3.30
CA SER A 215 2.51 -12.33 -3.47
C SER A 215 1.29 -12.68 -4.33
N PHE A 216 0.08 -12.45 -3.82
CA PHE A 216 -1.18 -12.57 -4.57
C PHE A 216 -2.29 -11.82 -3.82
N LYS A 217 -3.43 -11.60 -4.46
CA LYS A 217 -4.58 -10.92 -3.86
C LYS A 217 -5.57 -11.94 -3.30
N GLY A 218 -6.02 -11.71 -2.06
CA GLY A 218 -7.05 -12.54 -1.40
C GLY A 218 -6.49 -13.59 -0.45
N ASN A 219 -7.38 -14.42 0.09
CA ASN A 219 -7.05 -15.40 1.12
C ASN A 219 -6.77 -16.81 0.56
N TYR A 220 -6.97 -17.00 -0.74
CA TYR A 220 -6.76 -18.26 -1.44
C TYR A 220 -6.19 -17.99 -2.83
N ILE A 221 -5.42 -18.94 -3.35
CA ILE A 221 -4.80 -18.85 -4.67
C ILE A 221 -5.78 -19.30 -5.77
N THR A 222 -5.78 -18.61 -6.90
CA THR A 222 -6.59 -18.92 -8.08
C THR A 222 -5.76 -19.50 -9.22
N THR A 223 -6.42 -20.02 -10.26
CA THR A 223 -5.76 -20.48 -11.50
C THR A 223 -5.01 -19.36 -12.21
N HIS A 224 -5.49 -18.11 -12.09
CA HIS A 224 -4.78 -16.95 -12.61
C HIS A 224 -3.50 -16.70 -11.81
N ASP A 225 -3.57 -16.72 -10.47
CA ASP A 225 -2.42 -16.42 -9.61
C ASP A 225 -1.24 -17.37 -9.85
N VAL A 226 -1.51 -18.67 -10.06
CA VAL A 226 -0.47 -19.68 -10.31
C VAL A 226 0.19 -19.55 -11.69
N SER A 227 -0.42 -18.80 -12.60
CA SER A 227 0.10 -18.57 -13.96
C SER A 227 0.94 -17.29 -14.05
N VAL A 228 0.93 -16.45 -13.01
CA VAL A 228 1.63 -15.17 -12.96
C VAL A 228 3.01 -15.34 -12.34
N ALA A 229 4.08 -15.17 -13.15
CA ALA A 229 5.46 -15.36 -12.68
C ALA A 229 5.86 -14.42 -11.53
N LYS A 230 5.37 -13.19 -11.53
CA LYS A 230 5.62 -12.18 -10.48
C LYS A 230 5.25 -12.71 -9.09
N ASN A 231 4.19 -13.52 -8.99
CA ASN A 231 3.70 -14.07 -7.74
C ASN A 231 4.65 -15.09 -7.10
N TYR A 232 5.68 -15.54 -7.82
CA TYR A 232 6.72 -16.46 -7.34
C TYR A 232 8.06 -15.78 -7.03
N LEU A 233 8.14 -14.45 -7.13
CA LEU A 233 9.36 -13.69 -6.83
C LEU A 233 9.51 -13.47 -5.33
N SER A 234 10.73 -13.61 -4.81
CA SER A 234 11.02 -13.20 -3.44
C SER A 234 10.85 -11.69 -3.25
N ALA A 235 10.69 -11.22 -2.01
CA ALA A 235 10.57 -9.79 -1.71
C ALA A 235 11.74 -8.96 -2.28
N LYS A 236 12.97 -9.51 -2.25
CA LYS A 236 14.16 -8.87 -2.82
C LYS A 236 14.09 -8.78 -4.34
N GLU A 237 13.71 -9.86 -5.01
CA GLU A 237 13.55 -9.89 -6.47
C GLU A 237 12.43 -8.95 -6.91
N LEU A 238 11.29 -8.97 -6.22
CA LEU A 238 10.16 -8.08 -6.50
C LEU A 238 10.55 -6.61 -6.36
N LYS A 239 11.29 -6.25 -5.30
CA LYS A 239 11.82 -4.89 -5.12
C LYS A 239 12.76 -4.49 -6.27
N GLN A 240 13.64 -5.38 -6.71
CA GLN A 240 14.53 -5.11 -7.84
C GLN A 240 13.77 -4.98 -9.17
N LEU A 241 12.80 -5.85 -9.43
CA LEU A 241 11.94 -5.77 -10.60
C LEU A 241 11.23 -4.42 -10.65
N ASN A 242 10.65 -4.01 -9.52
CA ASN A 242 9.92 -2.75 -9.39
C ASN A 242 10.80 -1.53 -9.66
N LEU A 243 12.07 -1.57 -9.23
CA LEU A 243 13.05 -0.51 -9.48
C LEU A 243 13.44 -0.42 -10.96
N ILE A 244 13.80 -1.55 -11.58
CA ILE A 244 14.19 -1.60 -13.00
C ILE A 244 13.05 -1.11 -13.88
N VAL A 245 11.83 -1.59 -13.62
CA VAL A 245 10.63 -1.17 -14.35
C VAL A 245 10.39 0.33 -14.22
N SER A 246 10.48 0.90 -13.01
CA SER A 246 10.27 2.34 -12.83
C SER A 246 11.30 3.14 -13.61
N LEU A 247 12.58 2.81 -13.48
CA LEU A 247 13.67 3.52 -14.16
C LEU A 247 13.53 3.46 -15.68
N TYR A 248 13.16 2.30 -16.22
CA TYR A 248 12.98 2.14 -17.65
C TYR A 248 11.77 2.90 -18.17
N LEU A 249 10.66 2.94 -17.42
CA LEU A 249 9.51 3.76 -17.80
C LEU A 249 9.84 5.25 -17.77
N ASP A 250 10.57 5.72 -16.75
CA ASP A 250 10.98 7.13 -16.66
C ASP A 250 11.95 7.49 -17.80
N PHE A 251 12.85 6.58 -18.17
CA PHE A 251 13.70 6.72 -19.36
C PHE A 251 12.88 6.79 -20.65
N ALA A 252 11.87 5.92 -20.79
CA ALA A 252 11.06 5.87 -22.00
C ALA A 252 10.14 7.09 -22.14
N GLU A 253 9.61 7.60 -21.03
CA GLU A 253 8.88 8.87 -20.96
C GLU A 253 9.76 10.05 -21.37
N LEU A 254 11.01 10.10 -20.91
CA LEU A 254 12.00 11.10 -21.33
C LEU A 254 12.34 11.00 -22.83
N GLN A 255 12.44 9.79 -23.39
CA GLN A 255 12.67 9.63 -24.83
C GLN A 255 11.46 10.11 -25.65
N ALA A 256 10.24 9.79 -25.20
CA ALA A 256 9.01 10.23 -25.84
C ALA A 256 8.84 11.76 -25.76
N SER A 257 9.18 12.39 -24.63
CA SER A 257 9.09 13.85 -24.48
C SER A 257 10.06 14.63 -25.37
N ASN A 258 11.11 13.98 -25.87
CA ASN A 258 12.05 14.57 -26.82
C ASN A 258 11.56 14.50 -28.27
N GLU A 259 10.32 14.05 -28.51
CA GLU A 259 9.65 13.96 -29.81
C GLU A 259 10.45 13.18 -30.87
N ARG A 260 11.30 12.25 -30.44
CA ARG A 260 12.07 11.41 -31.35
C ARG A 260 11.21 10.24 -31.80
N PRO A 261 10.95 10.07 -33.11
CA PRO A 261 10.21 8.93 -33.60
C PRO A 261 11.03 7.66 -33.35
N MET A 262 10.43 6.69 -32.65
CA MET A 262 11.03 5.40 -32.34
C MET A 262 10.15 4.27 -32.89
N LYS A 263 10.77 3.17 -33.28
CA LYS A 263 10.10 1.91 -33.59
C LYS A 263 10.05 1.00 -32.36
N MET A 264 9.13 0.06 -32.33
CA MET A 264 9.02 -0.96 -31.27
C MET A 264 10.35 -1.69 -31.04
N ILE A 265 11.12 -1.96 -32.10
CA ILE A 265 12.42 -2.62 -31.97
C ILE A 265 13.48 -1.73 -31.30
N ASP A 266 13.46 -0.42 -31.57
CA ASP A 266 14.41 0.53 -30.99
C ASP A 266 14.28 0.57 -29.47
N TRP A 267 13.05 0.46 -28.98
CA TRP A 267 12.75 0.33 -27.56
C TRP A 267 13.30 -0.95 -26.94
N VAL A 268 13.20 -2.10 -27.63
CA VAL A 268 13.83 -3.34 -27.15
C VAL A 268 15.36 -3.18 -27.08
N THR A 269 15.97 -2.55 -28.07
CA THR A 269 17.40 -2.27 -28.08
C THR A 269 17.80 -1.33 -26.93
N LYS A 270 17.02 -0.27 -26.68
CA LYS A 270 17.26 0.63 -25.54
C LYS A 270 17.07 -0.05 -24.20
N LEU A 271 16.11 -0.98 -24.07
CA LEU A 271 15.99 -1.81 -22.89
C LEU A 271 17.26 -2.64 -22.65
N ASP A 272 17.83 -3.25 -23.69
CA ASP A 272 19.05 -4.03 -23.57
C ASP A 272 20.26 -3.18 -23.17
N GLU A 273 20.41 -1.98 -23.73
CA GLU A 273 21.43 -1.00 -23.33
C GLU A 273 21.25 -0.59 -21.86
N PHE A 274 20.02 -0.27 -21.46
CA PHE A 274 19.67 0.15 -20.11
C PHE A 274 19.96 -0.95 -19.08
N LEU A 275 19.61 -2.20 -19.38
CA LEU A 275 19.88 -3.35 -18.52
C LEU A 275 21.39 -3.60 -18.38
N LYS A 276 22.17 -3.46 -19.45
CA LYS A 276 23.64 -3.55 -19.39
C LYS A 276 24.24 -2.46 -18.52
N LEU A 277 23.80 -1.21 -18.70
CA LEU A 277 24.25 -0.07 -17.89
C LEU A 277 23.94 -0.28 -16.39
N SER A 278 22.82 -0.93 -16.10
CA SER A 278 22.39 -1.28 -14.74
C SER A 278 23.06 -2.54 -14.17
N GLU A 279 24.14 -3.02 -14.80
CA GLU A 279 24.89 -4.24 -14.45
C GLU A 279 24.00 -5.50 -14.36
N LYS A 280 22.93 -5.55 -15.17
CA LYS A 280 22.02 -6.70 -15.24
C LYS A 280 22.36 -7.63 -16.40
N LYS A 281 22.06 -8.91 -16.21
CA LYS A 281 22.15 -9.90 -17.28
C LYS A 281 21.02 -9.65 -18.28
N VAL A 282 21.36 -9.62 -19.55
CA VAL A 282 20.39 -9.45 -20.65
C VAL A 282 20.02 -10.82 -21.21
N LEU A 283 18.71 -11.04 -21.39
CA LEU A 283 18.21 -12.23 -22.06
C LEU A 283 18.52 -12.18 -23.55
N ASN A 284 19.23 -13.20 -24.04
CA ASN A 284 19.47 -13.45 -25.44
C ASN A 284 18.52 -14.55 -25.95
N GLY A 285 17.63 -14.21 -26.88
CA GLY A 285 16.63 -15.13 -27.43
C GLY A 285 15.35 -15.26 -26.57
N PRO A 286 14.47 -16.22 -26.90
CA PRO A 286 13.12 -16.33 -26.30
C PRO A 286 13.07 -17.09 -24.96
N GLY A 287 14.19 -17.62 -24.47
CA GLY A 287 14.23 -18.54 -23.32
C GLY A 287 14.06 -20.01 -23.72
N LYS A 288 14.03 -20.91 -22.73
CA LYS A 288 14.02 -22.38 -22.95
C LYS A 288 12.62 -23.00 -22.88
N ILE A 289 11.64 -22.29 -22.32
CA ILE A 289 10.31 -22.83 -22.02
C ILE A 289 9.23 -21.94 -22.65
N SER A 290 8.25 -22.58 -23.31
CA SER A 290 7.11 -21.86 -23.88
C SER A 290 6.05 -21.51 -22.82
N ALA A 291 5.37 -20.38 -23.01
CA ALA A 291 4.30 -19.93 -22.11
C ALA A 291 3.20 -20.99 -21.91
N LYS A 292 2.72 -21.60 -23.01
CA LYS A 292 1.70 -22.67 -22.97
C LYS A 292 2.14 -23.89 -22.15
N LYS A 293 3.43 -24.26 -22.22
CA LYS A 293 3.96 -25.38 -21.42
C LYS A 293 4.00 -25.02 -19.94
N ALA A 294 4.41 -23.81 -19.60
CA ALA A 294 4.45 -23.33 -18.22
C ALA A 294 3.05 -23.24 -17.60
N GLU A 295 2.09 -22.69 -18.33
CA GLU A 295 0.69 -22.57 -17.91
C GLU A 295 0.07 -23.94 -17.64
N ASN A 296 0.16 -24.87 -18.60
CA ASN A 296 -0.36 -26.23 -18.42
C ASN A 296 0.24 -26.92 -17.20
N MET A 297 1.54 -26.73 -16.95
CA MET A 297 2.22 -27.31 -15.80
C MET A 297 1.73 -26.70 -14.48
N ALA A 298 1.59 -25.37 -14.42
CA ALA A 298 1.08 -24.67 -13.24
C ALA A 298 -0.35 -25.08 -12.90
N LEU A 299 -1.22 -25.17 -13.90
CA LEU A 299 -2.60 -25.64 -13.74
C LEU A 299 -2.67 -27.09 -13.26
N ALA A 300 -1.80 -27.97 -13.77
CA ALA A 300 -1.71 -29.35 -13.30
C ALA A 300 -1.29 -29.43 -11.83
N GLN A 301 -0.24 -28.68 -11.44
CA GLN A 301 0.19 -28.58 -10.04
C GLN A 301 -0.92 -28.02 -9.14
N PHE A 302 -1.69 -27.04 -9.63
CA PHE A 302 -2.80 -26.44 -8.90
C PHE A 302 -3.97 -27.41 -8.71
N ALA A 303 -4.32 -28.18 -9.73
CA ALA A 303 -5.36 -29.20 -9.63
C ALA A 303 -5.01 -30.25 -8.56
N GLU A 304 -3.75 -30.65 -8.46
CA GLU A 304 -3.28 -31.58 -7.43
C GLU A 304 -3.20 -30.93 -6.05
N TYR A 305 -2.72 -29.69 -5.96
CA TYR A 305 -2.71 -28.91 -4.72
C TYR A 305 -4.12 -28.78 -4.13
N LYS A 306 -5.10 -28.41 -4.96
CA LYS A 306 -6.50 -28.24 -4.54
C LYS A 306 -7.09 -29.55 -4.01
N LYS A 307 -6.85 -30.69 -4.66
CA LYS A 307 -7.26 -32.01 -4.15
C LYS A 307 -6.71 -32.31 -2.75
N HIS A 308 -5.48 -31.88 -2.45
CA HIS A 308 -4.88 -32.03 -1.12
C HIS A 308 -5.42 -31.02 -0.11
N GLN A 309 -5.73 -29.80 -0.55
CA GLN A 309 -6.30 -28.75 0.28
C GLN A 309 -7.75 -29.09 0.68
N ASP A 310 -8.58 -29.54 -0.27
CA ASP A 310 -9.96 -29.94 -0.04
C ASP A 310 -10.05 -31.12 0.97
N LYS A 311 -9.10 -32.06 0.92
CA LYS A 311 -8.99 -33.14 1.91
C LYS A 311 -8.65 -32.66 3.34
N LYS A 312 -8.01 -31.50 3.46
CA LYS A 312 -7.63 -30.87 4.75
C LYS A 312 -8.60 -29.77 5.16
N TYR A 313 -9.52 -29.39 4.28
CA TYR A 313 -10.49 -28.34 4.53
C TYR A 313 -11.50 -28.85 5.56
N VAL A 314 -11.62 -28.12 6.66
CA VAL A 314 -12.63 -28.33 7.69
C VAL A 314 -13.47 -27.06 7.68
N SER A 315 -14.69 -27.16 7.18
CA SER A 315 -15.62 -26.01 7.14
C SER A 315 -15.92 -25.53 8.57
N ASP A 316 -16.28 -24.26 8.68
CA ASP A 316 -16.94 -23.69 9.85
C ASP A 316 -18.13 -24.54 10.32
N PHE A 317 -18.90 -25.14 9.41
CA PHE A 317 -19.93 -26.12 9.71
C PHE A 317 -19.36 -27.40 10.35
N ASP A 318 -18.26 -27.94 9.84
CA ASP A 318 -17.57 -29.11 10.39
C ASP A 318 -16.97 -28.84 11.78
N GLN A 319 -16.50 -27.60 12.01
CA GLN A 319 -16.02 -27.17 13.33
C GLN A 319 -17.18 -26.99 14.31
N ALA A 320 -18.30 -26.41 13.87
CA ALA A 320 -19.51 -26.23 14.68
C ALA A 320 -20.14 -27.58 15.08
N THR A 321 -20.21 -28.53 14.14
CA THR A 321 -20.69 -29.89 14.42
C THR A 321 -19.75 -30.65 15.35
N LYS A 322 -18.42 -30.55 15.19
CA LYS A 322 -17.46 -31.13 16.15
C LYS A 322 -17.59 -30.54 17.55
N LYS A 323 -17.80 -29.22 17.67
CA LYS A 323 -18.07 -28.58 18.98
C LYS A 323 -19.38 -29.08 19.58
N TYR A 324 -20.46 -29.13 18.80
CA TYR A 324 -21.76 -29.62 19.22
C TYR A 324 -21.72 -31.07 19.72
N LEU A 325 -21.01 -31.95 18.99
CA LEU A 325 -20.84 -33.36 19.37
C LEU A 325 -19.98 -33.52 20.63
N LYS A 326 -18.95 -32.68 20.83
CA LYS A 326 -18.13 -32.69 22.06
C LYS A 326 -18.88 -32.19 23.31
N THR A 327 -19.87 -31.33 23.17
CA THR A 327 -20.71 -30.87 24.29
C THR A 327 -21.81 -31.86 24.67
N LYS A 328 -22.00 -32.94 23.91
CA LYS A 328 -22.99 -34.01 24.17
C LYS A 328 -22.38 -35.32 24.70
N SER A 329 -21.05 -35.43 24.79
CA SER A 329 -20.33 -36.53 25.46
C SER A 329 -19.85 -36.09 26.83
#